data_AF-A0A1E7I901-F1
#
_entry.id   AF-A0A1E7I901-F1
#
_cell.length_a   1.000
_cell.length_b   1.000
_cell.length_c   1.000
_cell.angle_alpha   90.00
_cell.angle_beta   90.00
_cell.angle_gamma   90.00
#
_symmetry.space_group_name_H-M   'P 1'
#
loop_
_entity.id
_entity.type
_entity.pdbx_description
1 polymer ?
#
loop_
_entity_poly.entity_id
_entity_poly.type
_entity_poly.pdbx_seq_one_letter_code
_entity_poly.pdbx_strand_id
1 'polypeptide(L)'
;MDVRLPEVPLPTYHYLVYTRYEAGPERQQLGIMLDESDGVVTIKEVIKDSVAERYNLLAGDHIIAIADTTVSTPFDVIYAVSQCQTGDSLLLSFLRGGEPLKIAIQF
;
A
#
# COMPACT_ATOMS: atom_id res chain seq x y z
N MET A 1 -43.40 -1.83 -13.12
CA MET A 1 -42.34 -1.23 -13.96
C MET A 1 -42.31 -2.02 -15.26
N ASP A 2 -42.70 -1.39 -16.36
CA ASP A 2 -42.83 -2.03 -17.67
C ASP A 2 -41.44 -2.08 -18.32
N VAL A 3 -40.83 -3.27 -18.37
CA VAL A 3 -39.47 -3.46 -18.89
C VAL A 3 -39.57 -4.10 -20.27
N ARG A 4 -39.35 -3.29 -21.32
CA ARG A 4 -39.21 -3.79 -22.68
C ARG A 4 -37.75 -4.18 -22.94
N LEU A 5 -37.55 -5.45 -23.29
CA LEU A 5 -36.26 -5.98 -23.73
C LEU A 5 -35.93 -5.42 -25.13
N PRO A 6 -34.68 -4.97 -25.40
CA PRO A 6 -34.26 -4.55 -26.74
C PRO A 6 -34.08 -5.77 -27.66
N GLU A 7 -34.39 -5.59 -28.94
CA GLU A 7 -34.22 -6.64 -29.95
C GLU A 7 -32.73 -6.91 -30.22
N VAL A 8 -32.39 -8.20 -30.20
CA VAL A 8 -31.09 -8.74 -30.63
C VAL A 8 -31.07 -8.91 -32.16
N PRO A 9 -29.90 -8.78 -32.82
CA PRO A 9 -28.56 -8.62 -32.25
C PRO A 9 -28.16 -7.16 -32.04
N LEU A 10 -27.63 -6.85 -30.85
CA LEU A 10 -27.04 -5.55 -30.55
C LEU A 10 -25.76 -5.35 -31.40
N PRO A 11 -25.60 -4.21 -32.10
CA PRO A 11 -24.35 -3.91 -32.80
C PRO A 11 -23.18 -3.78 -31.82
N THR A 12 -22.03 -4.33 -32.19
CA THR A 12 -20.82 -4.56 -31.38
C THR A 12 -20.29 -3.33 -30.62
N TYR A 13 -20.63 -2.11 -31.04
CA TYR A 13 -20.06 -0.88 -30.48
C TYR A 13 -20.62 -0.44 -29.12
N HIS A 14 -21.72 -1.04 -28.63
CA HIS A 14 -22.32 -0.60 -27.36
C HIS A 14 -21.59 -1.12 -26.10
N TYR A 15 -20.58 -1.99 -26.24
CA TYR A 15 -19.81 -2.52 -25.11
C TYR A 15 -18.70 -1.58 -24.61
N LEU A 16 -18.37 -0.52 -25.36
CA LEU A 16 -17.20 0.34 -25.06
C LEU A 16 -17.51 1.52 -24.12
N VAL A 17 -18.77 1.80 -23.78
CA VAL A 17 -19.15 3.02 -23.04
C VAL A 17 -19.13 2.85 -21.51
N TYR A 18 -19.07 1.62 -20.99
CA TYR A 18 -19.19 1.36 -19.54
C TYR A 18 -17.90 1.01 -18.80
N THR A 19 -16.75 1.00 -19.47
CA THR A 19 -15.44 0.74 -18.85
C THR A 19 -14.54 1.97 -18.91
N ARG A 20 -15.04 3.12 -18.45
CA ARG A 20 -14.15 4.22 -18.08
C ARG A 20 -13.37 3.73 -16.86
N TYR A 21 -12.17 3.19 -17.09
CA TYR A 21 -11.17 3.00 -16.05
C TYR A 21 -10.82 4.41 -15.54
N GLU A 22 -11.53 4.86 -14.51
CA GLU A 22 -11.02 5.94 -13.68
C GLU A 22 -9.74 5.39 -13.05
N ALA A 23 -8.61 6.02 -13.36
CA ALA A 23 -7.38 5.75 -12.65
C ALA A 23 -7.71 5.89 -11.16
N GLY A 24 -7.53 4.81 -10.40
CA GLY A 24 -7.75 4.84 -8.96
C GLY A 24 -6.92 5.96 -8.33
N PRO A 25 -7.29 6.44 -7.13
CA PRO A 25 -6.56 7.51 -6.46
C PRO A 25 -5.05 7.19 -6.44
N GLU A 26 -4.22 8.20 -6.68
CA GLU A 26 -2.76 8.06 -6.57
C GLU A 26 -2.42 7.56 -5.16
N ARG A 27 -1.91 6.33 -5.07
CA ARG A 27 -1.51 5.72 -3.81
C ARG A 27 -0.02 5.88 -3.63
N GLN A 28 0.37 6.36 -2.45
CA GLN A 28 1.77 6.40 -2.07
C GLN A 28 2.33 4.99 -1.89
N GLN A 29 3.63 4.83 -2.18
CA GLN A 29 4.33 3.56 -2.07
C GLN A 29 5.67 3.76 -1.36
N LEU A 30 5.94 2.91 -0.37
CA LEU A 30 7.24 2.89 0.33
C LEU A 30 8.34 2.23 -0.52
N GLY A 31 7.98 1.28 -1.39
CA GLY A 31 8.93 0.47 -2.15
C GLY A 31 9.65 -0.59 -1.32
N ILE A 32 8.90 -1.30 -0.47
CA ILE A 32 9.40 -2.43 0.33
C ILE A 32 8.62 -3.70 -0.01
N MET A 33 9.33 -4.82 0.02
CA MET A 33 8.72 -6.14 0.01
C MET A 33 8.63 -6.62 1.46
N LEU A 34 7.41 -6.91 1.90
CA LEU A 34 7.14 -7.40 3.24
C LEU A 34 7.10 -8.92 3.23
N ASP A 35 7.58 -9.53 4.31
CA ASP A 35 7.33 -10.93 4.66
C ASP A 35 6.58 -10.98 5.99
N GLU A 36 5.85 -12.07 6.19
CA GLU A 36 5.18 -12.37 7.46
C GLU A 36 5.75 -13.67 8.01
N SER A 37 6.22 -13.66 9.26
CA SER A 37 6.74 -14.85 9.94
C SER A 37 6.31 -14.84 11.40
N ASP A 38 5.62 -15.89 11.85
CA ASP A 38 5.14 -16.04 13.22
C ASP A 38 4.31 -14.85 13.74
N GLY A 39 3.52 -14.21 12.86
CA GLY A 39 2.72 -13.02 13.18
C GLY A 39 3.53 -11.73 13.32
N VAL A 40 4.81 -11.75 12.92
CA VAL A 40 5.69 -10.59 12.85
C VAL A 40 5.86 -10.18 11.39
N VAL A 41 5.59 -8.91 11.11
CA VAL A 41 5.81 -8.32 9.79
C VAL A 41 7.26 -7.87 9.70
N THR A 42 7.99 -8.40 8.72
CA THR A 42 9.40 -8.09 8.50
C THR A 42 9.63 -7.56 7.09
N ILE A 43 10.64 -6.71 6.92
CA ILE A 43 11.04 -6.26 5.59
C ILE A 43 11.90 -7.34 4.95
N LYS A 44 11.43 -7.93 3.85
CA LYS A 44 12.17 -8.91 3.07
C LYS A 44 13.22 -8.26 2.19
N GLU A 45 12.82 -7.19 1.51
CA GLU A 45 13.64 -6.50 0.52
C GLU A 45 13.23 -5.04 0.43
N VAL A 46 14.19 -4.17 0.14
CA VAL A 46 13.97 -2.75 -0.13
C VAL A 46 14.30 -2.49 -1.59
N ILE A 47 13.36 -1.91 -2.32
CA ILE A 47 13.53 -1.60 -3.74
C ILE A 47 14.47 -0.39 -3.87
N LYS A 48 15.38 -0.43 -4.84
CA LYS A 48 16.27 0.71 -5.15
C LYS A 48 15.49 1.92 -5.65
N ASP A 49 16.00 3.10 -5.35
CA ASP A 49 15.39 4.41 -5.64
C ASP A 49 14.02 4.63 -4.98
N SER A 50 13.69 3.84 -3.96
CA SER A 50 12.44 3.96 -3.21
C SER A 50 12.52 4.95 -2.04
N VAL A 51 11.35 5.36 -1.52
CA VAL A 51 11.25 6.15 -0.29
C VAL A 51 11.91 5.40 0.86
N ALA A 52 11.65 4.10 0.99
CA ALA A 52 12.23 3.28 2.05
C ALA A 52 13.77 3.27 2.04
N GLU A 53 14.40 3.21 0.86
CA GLU A 53 15.86 3.30 0.74
C GLU A 53 16.38 4.67 1.18
N ARG A 54 15.72 5.77 0.76
CA ARG A 54 16.09 7.14 1.18
C ARG A 54 16.05 7.33 2.69
N TYR A 55 15.16 6.61 3.37
CA TYR A 55 15.02 6.62 4.82
C TYR A 55 15.84 5.53 5.53
N ASN A 56 16.77 4.86 4.85
CA ASN A 56 17.65 3.81 5.39
C ASN A 56 16.89 2.66 6.08
N LEU A 57 15.71 2.30 5.55
CA LEU A 57 15.07 1.02 5.89
C LEU A 57 15.89 -0.12 5.28
N LEU A 58 15.97 -1.23 6.01
CA LEU A 58 16.77 -2.38 5.62
C LEU A 58 15.94 -3.65 5.66
N ALA A 59 16.34 -4.63 4.84
CA ALA A 59 15.83 -5.98 4.97
C ALA A 59 16.18 -6.53 6.37
N GLY A 60 15.21 -7.19 7.00
CA GLY A 60 15.31 -7.69 8.38
C GLY A 60 14.76 -6.74 9.44
N ASP A 61 14.26 -5.56 9.08
CA ASP A 61 13.56 -4.69 10.03
C ASP A 61 12.18 -5.28 10.38
N HIS A 62 11.85 -5.35 11.67
CA HIS A 62 10.56 -5.86 12.14
C HIS A 62 9.62 -4.68 12.41
N ILE A 63 8.52 -4.57 11.68
CA ILE A 63 7.59 -3.46 11.83
C ILE A 63 6.65 -3.74 13.00
N ILE A 64 6.61 -2.85 13.99
CA ILE A 64 5.72 -2.99 15.16
C ILE A 64 4.49 -2.11 15.01
N ALA A 65 4.67 -0.87 14.55
CA ALA A 65 3.61 0.11 14.50
C ALA A 65 3.90 1.17 13.43
N ILE A 66 2.82 1.74 12.89
CA ILE A 66 2.83 2.84 11.94
C ILE A 66 1.89 3.91 12.46
N ALA A 67 2.41 5.13 12.63
CA ALA A 67 1.80 6.21 13.38
C ALA A 67 1.34 5.73 14.77
N ASP A 68 0.04 5.65 14.99
CA ASP A 68 -0.61 5.17 16.21
C ASP A 68 -1.28 3.79 16.03
N THR A 69 -1.08 3.15 14.88
CA THR A 69 -1.67 1.84 14.55
C THR A 69 -0.64 0.74 14.74
N THR A 70 -0.92 -0.20 15.64
CA THR A 70 -0.14 -1.44 15.75
C THR A 70 -0.33 -2.27 14.49
N VAL A 71 0.79 -2.73 13.92
CA VAL A 71 0.79 -3.55 12.73
C VAL A 71 0.90 -5.01 13.15
N SER A 72 0.05 -5.87 12.62
CA SER A 72 0.16 -7.32 12.82
C SER A 72 0.23 -8.08 11.50
N THR A 73 -0.27 -7.49 10.42
CA THR A 73 -0.24 -8.09 9.09
C THR A 73 0.43 -7.16 8.07
N PRO A 74 1.01 -7.70 6.98
CA PRO A 74 1.55 -6.89 5.89
C PRO A 74 0.50 -5.96 5.28
N PHE A 75 -0.76 -6.38 5.28
CA PHE A 75 -1.88 -5.59 4.77
C PHE A 75 -2.12 -4.31 5.57
N ASP A 76 -1.88 -4.32 6.89
CA ASP A 76 -2.03 -3.12 7.72
C ASP A 76 -1.02 -2.05 7.30
N VAL A 77 0.20 -2.45 6.96
CA VAL A 77 1.25 -1.55 6.44
C VAL A 77 0.83 -0.96 5.10
N ILE A 78 0.41 -1.82 4.17
CA ILE A 78 -0.01 -1.39 2.83
C ILE A 78 -1.21 -0.43 2.95
N TYR A 79 -2.17 -0.74 3.82
CA TYR A 79 -3.34 0.09 4.04
C TYR A 79 -2.94 1.45 4.62
N ALA A 80 -2.16 1.49 5.70
CA ALA A 80 -1.72 2.74 6.33
C ALA A 80 -1.01 3.67 5.34
N VAL A 81 -0.11 3.11 4.52
CA VAL A 81 0.64 3.87 3.50
C VAL A 81 -0.28 4.34 2.37
N SER A 82 -1.27 3.53 1.98
CA SER A 82 -2.23 3.91 0.94
C SER A 82 -3.15 5.06 1.34
N GLN A 83 -3.28 5.34 2.65
CA GLN A 83 -4.05 6.48 3.16
C GLN A 83 -3.24 7.79 3.17
N CYS A 84 -1.91 7.72 3.06
CA CYS A 84 -1.05 8.90 3.03
C CYS A 84 -1.10 9.60 1.68
N GLN A 85 -1.08 10.93 1.72
CA GLN A 85 -0.97 11.78 0.53
C GLN A 85 0.45 12.29 0.33
N THR A 86 0.72 12.82 -0.85
CA THR A 86 2.00 13.49 -1.15
C THR A 86 2.21 14.66 -0.18
N GLY A 87 3.36 14.70 0.50
CA GLY A 87 3.71 15.69 1.51
C GLY A 87 3.33 15.31 2.95
N ASP A 88 2.60 14.21 3.16
CA ASP A 88 2.32 13.73 4.51
C ASP A 88 3.57 13.11 5.16
N SER A 89 3.62 13.21 6.48
CA SER A 89 4.65 12.58 7.31
C SER A 89 4.06 11.40 8.07
N LEU A 90 4.67 10.21 7.92
CA LEU A 90 4.25 8.98 8.57
C LEU A 90 5.35 8.47 9.50
N LEU A 91 5.02 8.28 10.78
CA LEU A 91 5.95 7.78 11.78
C LEU A 91 5.99 6.24 11.77
N LEU A 92 7.07 5.64 11.29
CA LEU A 92 7.23 4.18 11.28
C LEU A 92 8.07 3.74 12.49
N SER A 93 7.53 2.79 13.26
CA SER A 93 8.20 2.18 14.42
C SER A 93 8.56 0.72 14.12
N PHE A 94 9.84 0.39 14.24
CA PHE A 94 10.37 -0.93 13.90
C PHE A 94 11.46 -1.37 14.88
N LEU A 95 11.75 -2.67 14.94
CA LEU A 95 12.88 -3.23 15.66
C LEU A 95 13.98 -3.60 14.66
N ARG A 96 15.20 -3.18 14.96
CA ARG A 96 16.40 -3.63 14.25
C ARG A 96 17.36 -4.23 15.27
N GLY A 97 17.65 -5.53 15.14
CA GLY A 97 18.51 -6.23 16.11
C GLY A 97 17.97 -6.24 17.54
N GLY A 98 16.66 -6.08 17.72
CA GLY A 98 16.01 -6.02 19.03
C GLY A 98 15.89 -4.62 19.65
N GLU A 99 16.47 -3.59 19.02
CA GLU A 99 16.31 -2.20 19.47
C GLU A 99 15.14 -1.51 18.77
N PRO A 100 14.22 -0.87 19.52
CA PRO A 100 13.12 -0.11 18.94
C PRO A 100 13.59 1.22 18.38
N LEU A 101 13.39 1.39 17.07
CA LEU A 101 13.70 2.58 16.30
C LEU A 101 12.42 3.20 15.75
N LYS A 102 12.46 4.52 15.59
CA LYS A 102 11.36 5.31 15.01
C LYS A 102 11.91 6.21 13.94
N ILE A 103 11.29 6.19 12.76
CA ILE A 103 11.64 7.05 11.64
C ILE A 103 10.39 7.76 11.14
N ALA A 104 10.48 9.07 10.96
CA ALA A 104 9.45 9.85 10.28
C ALA A 104 9.76 9.88 8.78
N ILE A 105 8.89 9.26 7.98
CA ILE A 105 8.98 9.17 6.52
C ILE A 105 8.08 10.24 5.92
N GLN A 106 8.55 10.95 4.91
CA GLN A 106 7.76 11.89 4.13
C GLN A 106 7.56 11.35 2.71
N PHE A 107 6.34 11.48 2.20
CA PHE A 107 5.95 11.01 0.86
C PHE A 107 6.01 12.11 -0.19
#